data_AF-L5LQ60-F1
#
_entry.id   AF-L5LQ60-F1
#
_cell.length_a   1.000
_cell.length_b   1.000
_cell.length_c   1.000
_cell.angle_alpha   90.00
_cell.angle_beta   90.00
_cell.angle_gamma   90.00
#
_symmetry.space_group_name_H-M   'P 1'
#
loop_
_entity.id
_entity.type
_entity.pdbx_description
1 polymer ?
#
loop_
_entity_poly.entity_id
_entity_poly.type
_entity_poly.pdbx_seq_one_letter_code
_entity_poly.pdbx_strand_id
1 'polypeptide(L)'
;MKVKPGIKRQSTKRLLERQRQPQTGFCTPDAEAACRPVRPSVQRQKPARGSPVSFLSVQRCTRNTQDSWRLLALVPVLLGLVASLQWKTVHSQDPFEMCLHDPDYEQLLKVVTLGLNRTLKPQRVIVVGAGVAGLMAAKVLSDAGHKVTILEAANRIGGRILTYRDEKTGWIAELGAMRIPMSHRILHVLCKSLGLNLTKFIQYDENAWTQVGDMKLRNYVVEKMPEKLGYDLRPQEKGHAPEDIFQMALNKAIIDIRKMGCRKAMRKFDKLTLLEYLLNEGNLSQPATNLLGDVMSKDRFFHRSFLEALRAHGSLSDRLR
;
A
#
# COMPACT_ATOMS: atom_id res chain seq x y z
N MET A 1 -19.73 42.62 -33.08
CA MET A 1 -21.03 42.16 -32.53
C MET A 1 -21.05 42.39 -31.03
N LYS A 2 -22.14 42.94 -30.47
CA LYS A 2 -22.36 43.05 -29.01
C LYS A 2 -23.34 41.94 -28.58
N VAL A 3 -23.05 41.25 -27.48
CA VAL A 3 -24.05 40.44 -26.75
C VAL A 3 -23.91 40.77 -25.26
N LYS A 4 -25.03 41.15 -24.62
CA LYS A 4 -25.09 41.44 -23.18
C LYS A 4 -25.30 40.14 -22.38
N PRO A 5 -24.82 40.05 -21.13
CA PRO A 5 -25.08 38.91 -20.26
C PRO A 5 -26.39 39.08 -19.47
N GLY A 6 -26.96 37.96 -19.01
CA GLY A 6 -27.86 37.97 -17.86
C GLY A 6 -28.97 36.91 -17.84
N ILE A 7 -28.79 35.86 -17.04
CA ILE A 7 -29.89 35.17 -16.35
C ILE A 7 -29.47 34.96 -14.88
N LYS A 8 -30.28 35.47 -13.95
CA LYS A 8 -30.26 35.14 -12.51
C LYS A 8 -31.42 34.18 -12.22
N ARG A 9 -31.26 33.35 -11.17
CA ARG A 9 -32.26 32.61 -10.33
C ARG A 9 -31.88 31.12 -10.22
N GLN A 10 -32.18 30.39 -9.15
CA GLN A 10 -32.53 30.76 -7.76
C GLN A 10 -32.20 29.55 -6.85
N SER A 11 -32.14 29.75 -5.54
CA SER A 11 -31.89 28.70 -4.55
C SER A 11 -33.10 27.76 -4.33
N THR A 12 -32.86 26.46 -4.15
CA THR A 12 -33.77 25.54 -3.47
C THR A 12 -33.05 24.70 -2.42
N LYS A 13 -33.55 24.73 -1.18
CA LYS A 13 -33.19 23.84 -0.06
C LYS A 13 -34.27 22.74 0.05
N ARG A 14 -33.92 21.62 0.70
CA ARG A 14 -34.78 20.44 1.04
C ARG A 14 -35.09 19.58 -0.20
N LEU A 15 -35.04 18.24 -0.15
CA LEU A 15 -35.58 17.36 0.89
C LEU A 15 -34.60 16.32 1.45
N LEU A 16 -34.84 15.97 2.72
CA LEU A 16 -34.46 14.70 3.33
C LEU A 16 -35.63 13.70 3.22
N GLU A 17 -35.30 12.43 3.47
CA GLU A 17 -36.16 11.36 4.01
C GLU A 17 -37.04 10.49 3.09
N ARG A 18 -36.96 9.16 3.36
CA ARG A 18 -37.85 8.04 3.01
C ARG A 18 -37.83 7.59 1.53
N GLN A 19 -37.67 6.30 1.21
CA GLN A 19 -38.41 5.17 1.79
C GLN A 19 -37.56 3.89 2.00
N ARG A 20 -37.82 3.18 3.11
CA ARG A 20 -37.63 1.72 3.25
C ARG A 20 -39.01 1.09 3.31
N GLN A 21 -39.29 0.03 2.54
CA GLN A 21 -40.39 -0.92 2.77
C GLN A 21 -40.03 -2.32 2.21
N PRO A 22 -40.74 -3.42 2.57
CA PRO A 22 -40.07 -4.69 2.87
C PRO A 22 -40.49 -5.96 2.06
N GLN A 23 -39.59 -6.95 2.13
CA GLN A 23 -39.75 -8.42 2.14
C GLN A 23 -40.72 -9.18 1.18
N THR A 24 -40.10 -10.01 0.33
CA THR A 24 -40.32 -11.47 0.15
C THR A 24 -38.97 -12.15 -0.21
N GLY A 25 -38.74 -13.47 -0.10
CA GLY A 25 -39.19 -14.39 0.96
C GLY A 25 -39.79 -15.75 0.53
N PHE A 26 -38.99 -16.78 0.16
CA PHE A 26 -39.44 -18.19 0.12
C PHE A 26 -38.29 -19.25 0.23
N CYS A 27 -38.54 -20.29 1.04
CA CYS A 27 -37.97 -21.66 1.18
C CYS A 27 -36.44 -21.97 1.35
N THR A 28 -36.20 -22.79 2.39
CA THR A 28 -35.02 -23.64 2.68
C THR A 28 -35.33 -25.12 2.38
N PRO A 29 -34.36 -26.07 2.43
CA PRO A 29 -33.82 -26.66 3.68
C PRO A 29 -32.26 -26.84 3.62
N ASP A 30 -31.47 -27.25 4.62
CA ASP A 30 -31.70 -28.03 5.86
C ASP A 30 -30.75 -27.63 7.05
N ALA A 31 -30.95 -28.30 8.18
CA ALA A 31 -30.30 -28.26 9.51
C ALA A 31 -28.74 -28.24 9.58
N GLU A 32 -28.04 -28.04 10.72
CA GLU A 32 -28.43 -28.26 12.13
C GLU A 32 -27.67 -27.39 13.18
N ALA A 33 -28.47 -26.86 14.11
CA ALA A 33 -28.29 -26.53 15.55
C ALA A 33 -26.92 -26.24 16.21
N ALA A 34 -26.89 -25.12 16.95
CA ALA A 34 -25.94 -24.83 18.03
C ALA A 34 -26.67 -24.65 19.38
N CYS A 35 -26.19 -25.29 20.44
CA CYS A 35 -26.78 -25.18 21.79
C CYS A 35 -26.10 -24.12 22.67
N ARG A 36 -26.92 -23.30 23.35
CA ARG A 36 -26.52 -22.39 24.44
C ARG A 36 -27.07 -22.90 25.79
N PRO A 37 -26.47 -22.50 26.93
CA PRO A 37 -26.68 -23.18 28.21
C PRO A 37 -27.90 -22.66 29.00
N VAL A 38 -28.46 -23.55 29.83
CA VAL A 38 -29.47 -23.23 30.85
C VAL A 38 -28.91 -23.60 32.24
N ARG A 39 -29.06 -22.69 33.22
CA ARG A 39 -28.82 -22.98 34.64
C ARG A 39 -30.12 -23.46 35.30
N PRO A 40 -30.03 -24.25 36.37
CA PRO A 40 -30.84 -23.90 37.55
C PRO A 40 -30.14 -24.01 38.91
N SER A 41 -30.52 -23.08 39.79
CA SER A 41 -30.65 -23.13 41.27
C SER A 41 -29.71 -23.97 42.16
N VAL A 42 -29.18 -23.29 43.18
CA VAL A 42 -28.57 -23.84 44.39
C VAL A 42 -29.65 -24.24 45.42
N GLN A 43 -29.52 -25.43 46.02
CA GLN A 43 -30.02 -25.70 47.38
C GLN A 43 -28.93 -26.40 48.21
N ARG A 44 -28.86 -26.06 49.50
CA ARG A 44 -27.94 -26.67 50.49
C ARG A 44 -28.73 -27.53 51.47
N GLN A 45 -28.25 -28.72 51.78
CA GLN A 45 -28.44 -29.37 53.10
C GLN A 45 -27.34 -30.42 53.35
N LYS A 46 -27.13 -30.74 54.64
CA LYS A 46 -26.13 -31.64 55.27
C LYS A 46 -26.83 -32.26 56.50
N PRO A 47 -26.26 -33.28 57.21
CA PRO A 47 -25.41 -34.41 56.80
C PRO A 47 -25.84 -35.75 57.48
N ALA A 48 -25.12 -36.87 57.24
CA ALA A 48 -24.56 -37.81 58.26
C ALA A 48 -24.64 -39.35 57.97
N ARG A 49 -23.46 -40.00 58.14
CA ARG A 49 -23.15 -41.40 58.59
C ARG A 49 -23.74 -42.64 57.88
N GLY A 50 -22.83 -43.57 57.52
CA GLY A 50 -23.11 -44.98 57.20
C GLY A 50 -22.01 -45.63 56.34
N SER A 51 -21.17 -46.48 56.94
CA SER A 51 -20.03 -47.20 56.29
C SER A 51 -20.46 -48.61 55.78
N PRO A 52 -19.56 -49.54 55.37
CA PRO A 52 -18.27 -49.45 54.65
C PRO A 52 -18.14 -50.46 53.47
N VAL A 53 -17.28 -50.24 52.44
CA VAL A 53 -16.74 -51.37 51.63
C VAL A 53 -15.30 -51.11 51.09
N SER A 54 -14.39 -52.02 51.44
CA SER A 54 -13.14 -52.48 50.80
C SER A 54 -12.01 -51.55 50.31
N PHE A 55 -10.79 -51.99 50.64
CA PHE A 55 -9.49 -51.55 50.13
C PHE A 55 -9.30 -51.85 48.63
N LEU A 56 -8.58 -50.97 47.93
CA LEU A 56 -7.75 -51.30 46.75
C LEU A 56 -6.49 -50.40 46.72
N SER A 57 -5.43 -50.90 46.12
CA SER A 57 -4.04 -50.50 46.41
C SER A 57 -3.62 -49.11 45.92
N VAL A 58 -2.90 -48.38 46.78
CA VAL A 58 -2.16 -47.17 46.40
C VAL A 58 -0.91 -47.56 45.60
N GLN A 59 -0.91 -47.24 44.30
CA GLN A 59 0.26 -47.44 43.44
C GLN A 59 0.97 -46.09 43.21
N ARG A 60 2.20 -45.97 43.73
CA ARG A 60 3.03 -44.76 43.57
C ARG A 60 3.44 -44.60 42.09
N CYS A 61 2.99 -43.53 41.43
CA CYS A 61 3.64 -43.06 40.21
C CYS A 61 4.97 -42.38 40.56
N THR A 62 6.08 -43.00 40.16
CA THR A 62 7.40 -42.36 40.13
C THR A 62 7.45 -41.35 38.98
N ARG A 63 7.88 -40.10 39.26
CA ARG A 63 8.13 -39.10 38.21
C ARG A 63 9.37 -39.50 37.42
N ASN A 64 9.21 -39.76 36.12
CA ASN A 64 10.34 -40.06 35.25
C ASN A 64 11.11 -38.76 34.92
N THR A 65 12.38 -38.67 35.32
CA THR A 65 13.21 -37.46 35.13
C THR A 65 13.92 -37.43 33.77
N GLN A 66 13.18 -37.73 32.69
CA GLN A 66 13.77 -38.03 31.37
C GLN A 66 13.26 -37.14 30.21
N ASP A 67 12.39 -36.16 30.49
CA ASP A 67 11.87 -35.21 29.48
C ASP A 67 12.62 -33.86 29.40
N SER A 68 13.47 -33.53 30.37
CA SER A 68 14.19 -32.25 30.41
C SER A 68 15.23 -32.10 29.28
N TRP A 69 15.91 -33.18 28.92
CA TRP A 69 16.97 -33.17 27.90
C TRP A 69 16.44 -32.99 26.47
N ARG A 70 15.23 -33.49 26.17
CA ARG A 70 14.60 -33.31 24.85
C ARG A 70 14.17 -31.87 24.59
N LEU A 71 13.76 -31.15 25.62
CA LEU A 71 13.42 -29.72 25.52
C LEU A 71 14.66 -28.85 25.29
N LEU A 72 15.78 -29.15 25.96
CA LEU A 72 17.03 -28.40 25.79
C LEU A 72 17.62 -28.50 24.38
N ALA A 73 17.46 -29.65 23.70
CA ALA A 73 17.92 -29.84 22.32
C ALA A 73 17.14 -28.99 21.28
N LEU A 74 15.89 -28.63 21.58
CA LEU A 74 15.06 -27.81 20.68
C LEU A 74 15.40 -26.31 20.77
N VAL A 75 15.94 -25.84 21.90
CA VAL A 75 16.28 -24.42 22.11
C VAL A 75 17.32 -23.88 21.10
N PRO A 76 18.48 -24.52 20.84
CA PRO A 76 19.43 -24.03 19.84
C PRO A 76 18.89 -24.15 18.40
N VAL A 77 17.99 -25.10 18.12
CA VAL A 77 17.32 -25.21 16.82
C VAL A 77 16.30 -24.09 16.64
N LEU A 78 15.50 -23.76 17.66
CA LEU A 78 14.61 -22.59 17.63
C LEU A 78 15.39 -21.29 17.55
N LEU A 79 16.47 -21.12 18.33
CA LEU A 79 17.34 -19.93 18.25
C LEU A 79 18.01 -19.82 16.88
N GLY A 80 18.46 -20.92 16.29
CA GLY A 80 19.02 -20.97 14.93
C GLY A 80 17.98 -20.65 13.85
N LEU A 81 16.73 -21.12 13.99
CA LEU A 81 15.62 -20.78 13.10
C LEU A 81 15.18 -19.32 13.26
N VAL A 82 15.06 -18.81 14.48
CA VAL A 82 14.75 -17.40 14.76
C VAL A 82 15.88 -16.50 14.26
N ALA A 83 17.14 -16.85 14.48
CA ALA A 83 18.29 -16.14 13.93
C ALA A 83 18.31 -16.22 12.38
N SER A 84 17.93 -17.34 11.77
CA SER A 84 17.83 -17.46 10.30
C SER A 84 16.66 -16.66 9.72
N LEU A 85 15.54 -16.57 10.44
CA LEU A 85 14.39 -15.73 10.08
C LEU A 85 14.73 -14.24 10.24
N GLN A 86 15.42 -13.86 11.32
CA GLN A 86 15.92 -12.50 11.55
C GLN A 86 17.04 -12.12 10.56
N TRP A 87 17.92 -13.06 10.21
CA TRP A 87 18.96 -12.84 9.20
C TRP A 87 18.33 -12.59 7.82
N LYS A 88 17.34 -13.40 7.43
CA LYS A 88 16.57 -13.19 6.20
C LYS A 88 15.83 -11.84 6.19
N THR A 89 15.20 -11.42 7.29
CA THR A 89 14.49 -10.13 7.32
C THR A 89 15.41 -8.91 7.39
N VAL A 90 16.64 -9.04 7.89
CA VAL A 90 17.65 -7.96 7.90
C VAL A 90 18.43 -7.87 6.58
N HIS A 91 18.65 -8.98 5.86
CA HIS A 91 19.37 -8.97 4.57
C HIS A 91 18.49 -8.79 3.32
N SER A 92 17.15 -8.81 3.43
CA SER A 92 16.24 -8.69 2.28
C SER A 92 15.61 -7.31 2.07
N GLN A 93 16.05 -6.28 2.79
CA GLN A 93 15.59 -4.92 2.55
C GLN A 93 16.42 -4.24 1.46
N ASP A 94 15.76 -3.85 0.38
CA ASP A 94 16.33 -2.96 -0.63
C ASP A 94 16.87 -1.69 0.05
N PRO A 95 18.16 -1.34 -0.14
CA PRO A 95 18.74 -0.13 0.43
C PRO A 95 18.01 1.16 0.03
N PHE A 96 17.30 1.20 -1.11
CA PHE A 96 16.45 2.33 -1.46
C PHE A 96 15.20 2.40 -0.57
N GLU A 97 14.50 1.28 -0.35
CA GLU A 97 13.36 1.23 0.58
C GLU A 97 13.72 1.73 1.97
N MET A 98 14.86 1.27 2.51
CA MET A 98 15.35 1.73 3.82
C MET A 98 15.62 3.25 3.85
N CYS A 99 16.11 3.84 2.74
CA CYS A 99 16.43 5.26 2.67
C CYS A 99 15.26 6.17 2.26
N LEU A 100 14.21 5.62 1.65
CA LEU A 100 13.02 6.33 1.17
C LEU A 100 11.77 6.11 2.04
N HIS A 101 11.89 5.31 3.12
CA HIS A 101 10.83 5.09 4.09
C HIS A 101 10.44 6.39 4.85
N ASP A 102 9.15 6.72 4.86
CA ASP A 102 8.60 7.85 5.63
C ASP A 102 8.78 7.62 7.15
N PRO A 103 9.54 8.45 7.87
CA PRO A 103 9.96 8.16 9.25
C PRO A 103 8.80 8.08 10.25
N ASP A 104 7.65 8.67 9.93
CA ASP A 104 6.42 8.69 10.73
C ASP A 104 5.32 7.75 10.19
N TYR A 105 5.61 6.90 9.18
CA TYR A 105 4.60 6.07 8.49
C TYR A 105 3.70 5.26 9.44
N GLU A 106 4.29 4.54 10.41
CA GLU A 106 3.52 3.75 11.39
C GLU A 106 2.74 4.61 12.38
N GLN A 107 3.18 5.85 12.63
CA GLN A 107 2.42 6.82 13.43
C GLN A 107 1.22 7.35 12.63
N LEU A 108 1.42 7.72 11.37
CA LEU A 108 0.35 8.15 10.46
C LEU A 108 -0.69 7.03 10.23
N LEU A 109 -0.24 5.78 10.10
CA LEU A 109 -1.10 4.62 10.01
C LEU A 109 -1.93 4.40 11.29
N LYS A 110 -1.34 4.62 12.48
CA LYS A 110 -2.09 4.64 13.75
C LYS A 110 -3.14 5.75 13.79
N VAL A 111 -2.81 6.95 13.30
CA VAL A 111 -3.77 8.07 13.20
C VAL A 111 -4.95 7.73 12.28
N VAL A 112 -4.72 7.03 11.17
CA VAL A 112 -5.80 6.63 10.24
C VAL A 112 -6.62 5.43 10.75
N THR A 113 -6.03 4.54 11.54
CA THR A 113 -6.72 3.37 12.12
C THR A 113 -7.48 3.68 13.41
N LEU A 114 -6.92 4.50 14.31
CA LEU A 114 -7.44 4.75 15.66
C LEU A 114 -7.97 6.19 15.85
N GLY A 115 -7.67 7.09 14.92
CA GLY A 115 -7.89 8.53 15.08
C GLY A 115 -6.80 9.22 15.88
N LEU A 116 -6.95 10.54 16.03
CA LEU A 116 -6.19 11.33 17.01
C LEU A 116 -6.90 11.27 18.38
N ASN A 117 -6.13 11.45 19.46
CA ASN A 117 -6.71 11.59 20.80
C ASN A 117 -7.73 12.74 20.85
N ARG A 118 -8.87 12.50 21.49
CA ARG A 118 -9.91 13.53 21.71
C ARG A 118 -9.33 14.72 22.48
N THR A 119 -9.54 15.92 21.98
CA THR A 119 -9.08 17.15 22.66
C THR A 119 -10.02 17.56 23.78
N LEU A 120 -9.46 17.93 24.94
CA LEU A 120 -10.18 18.61 26.02
C LEU A 120 -10.30 20.13 25.79
N LYS A 121 -9.60 20.67 24.76
CA LYS A 121 -9.59 22.09 24.41
C LYS A 121 -9.85 22.24 22.90
N PRO A 122 -11.11 22.15 22.44
CA PRO A 122 -11.48 22.33 21.04
C PRO A 122 -10.95 23.64 20.46
N GLN A 123 -10.34 23.57 19.27
CA GLN A 123 -9.88 24.74 18.51
C GLN A 123 -10.73 24.95 17.27
N ARG A 124 -10.74 26.18 16.75
CA ARG A 124 -11.28 26.50 15.42
C ARG A 124 -10.14 26.38 14.40
N VAL A 125 -10.29 25.51 13.40
CA VAL A 125 -9.28 25.27 12.37
C VAL A 125 -9.89 25.57 10.99
N ILE A 126 -9.17 26.35 10.18
CA ILE A 126 -9.51 26.56 8.77
C ILE A 126 -8.57 25.69 7.93
N VAL A 127 -9.13 24.86 7.06
CA VAL A 127 -8.39 24.07 6.07
C VAL A 127 -8.67 24.67 4.69
N VAL A 128 -7.62 25.07 3.98
CA VAL A 128 -7.72 25.63 2.63
C VAL A 128 -7.43 24.51 1.62
N GLY A 129 -8.42 24.22 0.76
CA GLY A 129 -8.41 23.13 -0.21
C GLY A 129 -9.04 21.83 0.32
N ALA A 130 -10.06 21.34 -0.39
CA ALA A 130 -10.74 20.06 -0.21
C ALA A 130 -10.15 18.96 -1.13
N GLY A 131 -8.85 19.03 -1.42
CA GLY A 131 -8.10 17.90 -1.97
C GLY A 131 -7.84 16.82 -0.90
N VAL A 132 -7.30 15.66 -1.30
CA VAL A 132 -7.09 14.50 -0.40
C VAL A 132 -6.39 14.85 0.92
N ALA A 133 -5.33 15.68 0.89
CA ALA A 133 -4.62 16.11 2.08
C ALA A 133 -5.49 16.94 3.04
N GLY A 134 -6.23 17.93 2.51
CA GLY A 134 -7.10 18.79 3.30
C GLY A 134 -8.33 18.04 3.85
N LEU A 135 -8.93 17.15 3.05
CA LEU A 135 -10.01 16.27 3.52
C LEU A 135 -9.55 15.34 4.64
N MET A 136 -8.36 14.75 4.53
CA MET A 136 -7.82 13.87 5.58
C MET A 136 -7.50 14.66 6.86
N ALA A 137 -6.85 15.83 6.74
CA ALA A 137 -6.58 16.71 7.87
C ALA A 137 -7.86 17.18 8.57
N ALA A 138 -8.86 17.60 7.80
CA ALA A 138 -10.15 18.01 8.32
C ALA A 138 -10.87 16.86 9.03
N LYS A 139 -10.83 15.64 8.47
CA LYS A 139 -11.39 14.44 9.09
C LYS A 139 -10.75 14.17 10.45
N VAL A 140 -9.42 14.01 10.54
CA VAL A 140 -8.77 13.63 11.81
C VAL A 140 -8.94 14.70 12.90
N LEU A 141 -8.94 15.99 12.54
CA LEU A 141 -9.16 17.08 13.49
C LEU A 141 -10.63 17.17 13.94
N SER A 142 -11.59 16.96 13.04
CA SER A 142 -13.01 16.90 13.38
C SER A 142 -13.32 15.70 14.27
N ASP A 143 -12.77 14.52 13.94
CA ASP A 143 -12.91 13.30 14.74
C ASP A 143 -12.29 13.45 16.14
N ALA A 144 -11.19 14.21 16.27
CA ALA A 144 -10.60 14.59 17.56
C ALA A 144 -11.44 15.60 18.37
N GLY A 145 -12.45 16.24 17.78
CA GLY A 145 -13.32 17.23 18.45
C GLY A 145 -12.98 18.69 18.20
N HIS A 146 -12.14 19.02 17.21
CA HIS A 146 -11.94 20.41 16.77
C HIS A 146 -13.08 20.88 15.87
N LYS A 147 -13.37 22.20 15.87
CA LYS A 147 -14.32 22.81 14.94
C LYS A 147 -13.59 23.18 13.64
N VAL A 148 -13.72 22.34 12.63
CA VAL A 148 -13.07 22.53 11.33
C VAL A 148 -14.00 23.23 10.33
N THR A 149 -13.45 24.18 9.57
CA THR A 149 -14.08 24.79 8.39
C THR A 149 -13.18 24.54 7.19
N ILE A 150 -13.72 23.97 6.11
CA ILE A 150 -12.99 23.75 4.85
C ILE A 150 -13.36 24.86 3.86
N LEU A 151 -12.36 25.48 3.24
CA LEU A 151 -12.53 26.46 2.16
C LEU A 151 -11.99 25.86 0.86
N GLU A 152 -12.88 25.54 -0.08
CA GLU A 152 -12.53 25.05 -1.42
C GLU A 152 -12.90 26.10 -2.47
N ALA A 153 -12.07 26.25 -3.50
CA ALA A 153 -12.26 27.21 -4.58
C ALA A 153 -13.10 26.64 -5.73
N ALA A 154 -13.00 25.32 -5.97
CA ALA A 154 -13.78 24.63 -6.99
C ALA A 154 -15.21 24.32 -6.53
N ASN A 155 -16.10 24.04 -7.50
CA ASN A 155 -17.45 23.54 -7.27
C ASN A 155 -17.49 22.04 -6.88
N ARG A 156 -16.35 21.42 -6.60
CA ARG A 156 -16.20 20.00 -6.25
C ARG A 156 -15.04 19.79 -5.28
N ILE A 157 -15.05 18.65 -4.59
CA ILE A 157 -13.95 18.19 -3.74
C ILE A 157 -13.03 17.19 -4.50
N GLY A 158 -11.98 16.71 -3.83
CA GLY A 158 -11.04 15.69 -4.33
C GLY A 158 -9.76 16.27 -4.96
N GLY A 159 -9.80 17.50 -5.46
CA GLY A 159 -8.64 18.15 -6.08
C GLY A 159 -8.14 17.37 -7.30
N ARG A 160 -6.88 16.92 -7.29
CA ARG A 160 -6.28 16.11 -8.38
C ARG A 160 -6.85 14.69 -8.52
N ILE A 161 -7.68 14.24 -7.58
CA ILE A 161 -8.49 13.02 -7.74
C ILE A 161 -9.82 13.44 -8.38
N LEU A 162 -10.11 12.89 -9.56
CA LEU A 162 -11.27 13.26 -10.38
C LEU A 162 -11.65 12.09 -11.30
N THR A 163 -12.83 11.51 -11.07
CA THR A 163 -13.49 10.59 -12.00
C THR A 163 -14.46 11.38 -12.90
N TYR A 164 -14.30 11.32 -14.22
CA TYR A 164 -15.36 11.64 -15.16
C TYR A 164 -16.40 10.51 -15.20
N ARG A 165 -17.68 10.86 -15.28
CA ARG A 165 -18.80 9.92 -15.30
C ARG A 165 -19.78 10.37 -16.38
N ASP A 166 -20.06 9.51 -17.34
CA ASP A 166 -21.10 9.75 -18.34
C ASP A 166 -22.41 9.09 -17.88
N GLU A 167 -23.38 9.92 -17.52
CA GLU A 167 -24.70 9.47 -17.05
C GLU A 167 -25.52 8.78 -18.16
N LYS A 168 -25.21 9.00 -19.43
CA LYS A 168 -25.96 8.40 -20.56
C LYS A 168 -25.51 6.98 -20.88
N THR A 169 -24.20 6.74 -20.80
CA THR A 169 -23.59 5.46 -21.21
C THR A 169 -23.13 4.61 -20.03
N GLY A 170 -23.07 5.18 -18.82
CA GLY A 170 -22.57 4.53 -17.61
C GLY A 170 -21.05 4.44 -17.52
N TRP A 171 -20.31 4.97 -18.51
CA TRP A 171 -18.85 4.91 -18.53
C TRP A 171 -18.22 5.83 -17.49
N ILE A 172 -17.09 5.36 -16.94
CA ILE A 172 -16.26 6.11 -16.00
C ILE A 172 -14.83 6.20 -16.52
N ALA A 173 -14.16 7.32 -16.27
CA ALA A 173 -12.76 7.52 -16.62
C ALA A 173 -12.05 8.31 -15.53
N GLU A 174 -10.93 7.81 -15.01
CA GLU A 174 -10.10 8.56 -14.07
C GLU A 174 -9.26 9.60 -14.82
N LEU A 175 -9.42 10.87 -14.46
CA LEU A 175 -8.68 12.01 -15.04
C LEU A 175 -7.46 12.41 -14.19
N GLY A 176 -7.01 11.52 -13.29
CA GLY A 176 -5.95 11.79 -12.32
C GLY A 176 -5.38 10.52 -11.71
N ALA A 177 -5.62 10.30 -10.42
CA ALA A 177 -5.16 9.10 -9.73
C ALA A 177 -5.95 7.85 -10.20
N MET A 178 -5.25 6.86 -10.77
CA MET A 178 -5.87 5.65 -11.35
C MET A 178 -5.48 4.32 -10.67
N ARG A 179 -4.48 4.32 -9.78
CA ARG A 179 -3.96 3.11 -9.13
C ARG A 179 -3.36 3.41 -7.75
N ILE A 180 -3.38 2.42 -6.87
CA ILE A 180 -2.83 2.47 -5.50
C ILE A 180 -1.93 1.23 -5.31
N PRO A 181 -0.60 1.39 -5.21
CA PRO A 181 0.33 0.29 -4.91
C PRO A 181 -0.01 -0.44 -3.62
N MET A 182 0.35 -1.71 -3.51
CA MET A 182 0.13 -2.54 -2.32
C MET A 182 0.90 -2.04 -1.09
N SER A 183 2.04 -1.38 -1.30
CA SER A 183 2.85 -0.78 -0.23
C SER A 183 2.17 0.39 0.49
N HIS A 184 1.21 1.07 -0.14
CA HIS A 184 0.51 2.25 0.39
C HIS A 184 -0.59 1.87 1.41
N ARG A 185 -0.23 1.06 2.42
CA ARG A 185 -1.06 0.55 3.54
C ARG A 185 -2.03 1.59 4.12
N ILE A 186 -1.62 2.85 4.27
CA ILE A 186 -2.49 3.93 4.77
C ILE A 186 -3.75 4.09 3.89
N LEU A 187 -3.59 4.08 2.56
CA LEU A 187 -4.70 4.19 1.62
C LEU A 187 -5.57 2.92 1.61
N HIS A 188 -4.96 1.73 1.64
CA HIS A 188 -5.71 0.45 1.71
C HIS A 188 -6.58 0.36 2.97
N VAL A 189 -6.03 0.76 4.12
CA VAL A 189 -6.78 0.83 5.39
C VAL A 189 -7.90 1.87 5.31
N LEU A 190 -7.64 3.05 4.74
CA LEU A 190 -8.65 4.09 4.57
C LEU A 190 -9.79 3.65 3.64
N CYS A 191 -9.49 3.02 2.51
CA CYS A 191 -10.50 2.44 1.63
C CYS A 191 -11.36 1.41 2.37
N LYS A 192 -10.74 0.51 3.13
CA LYS A 192 -11.46 -0.48 3.96
C LYS A 192 -12.36 0.17 5.03
N SER A 193 -11.88 1.21 5.73
CA SER A 193 -12.66 1.88 6.78
C SER A 193 -13.83 2.70 6.22
N LEU A 194 -13.74 3.12 4.96
CA LEU A 194 -14.81 3.80 4.21
C LEU A 194 -15.76 2.81 3.49
N GLY A 195 -15.55 1.50 3.58
CA GLY A 195 -16.36 0.49 2.89
C GLY A 195 -16.17 0.47 1.37
N LEU A 196 -15.03 0.95 0.87
CA LEU A 196 -14.72 0.99 -0.57
C LEU A 196 -14.08 -0.32 -1.02
N ASN A 197 -14.62 -0.89 -2.10
CA ASN A 197 -14.03 -2.05 -2.77
C ASN A 197 -12.83 -1.62 -3.63
N LEU A 198 -11.80 -2.46 -3.67
CA LEU A 198 -10.62 -2.28 -4.51
C LEU A 198 -10.59 -3.38 -5.59
N THR A 199 -10.24 -2.99 -6.81
CA THR A 199 -10.06 -3.90 -7.95
C THR A 199 -8.59 -3.91 -8.36
N LYS A 200 -8.07 -5.08 -8.75
CA LYS A 200 -6.68 -5.20 -9.22
C LYS A 200 -6.47 -4.38 -10.50
N PHE A 201 -5.53 -3.44 -10.47
CA PHE A 201 -5.04 -2.74 -11.66
C PHE A 201 -3.97 -3.59 -12.35
N ILE A 202 -4.11 -3.84 -13.65
CA ILE A 202 -3.09 -4.55 -14.44
C ILE A 202 -2.07 -3.51 -14.91
N GLN A 203 -0.90 -3.47 -14.28
CA GLN A 203 0.17 -2.52 -14.63
C GLN A 203 0.82 -2.82 -15.98
N TYR A 204 0.89 -4.10 -16.35
CA TYR A 204 1.61 -4.56 -17.55
C TYR A 204 0.91 -5.78 -18.14
N ASP A 205 0.82 -5.82 -19.46
CA ASP A 205 0.43 -6.97 -20.25
C ASP A 205 1.56 -7.28 -21.23
N GLU A 206 2.04 -8.51 -21.24
CA GLU A 206 3.09 -9.00 -22.14
C GLU A 206 2.62 -9.10 -23.59
N ASN A 207 1.30 -9.18 -23.79
CA ASN A 207 0.65 -9.20 -25.09
C ASN A 207 0.31 -7.79 -25.59
N ALA A 208 0.50 -6.74 -24.79
CA ALA A 208 0.39 -5.37 -25.30
C ALA A 208 1.53 -5.05 -26.28
N TRP A 209 1.47 -3.86 -26.89
CA TRP A 209 2.43 -3.40 -27.89
C TRP A 209 3.29 -2.27 -27.36
N THR A 210 4.59 -2.34 -27.64
CA THR A 210 5.52 -1.21 -27.58
C THR A 210 5.80 -0.76 -29.01
N GLN A 211 5.76 0.55 -29.26
CA GLN A 211 6.09 1.12 -30.57
C GLN A 211 7.07 2.28 -30.38
N VAL A 212 8.20 2.22 -31.10
CA VAL A 212 9.25 3.24 -31.12
C VAL A 212 9.54 3.55 -32.58
N GLY A 213 9.24 4.77 -33.02
CA GLY A 213 9.23 5.11 -34.45
C GLY A 213 8.35 4.14 -35.26
N ASP A 214 8.91 3.58 -36.32
CA ASP A 214 8.24 2.59 -37.17
C ASP A 214 8.30 1.16 -36.61
N MET A 215 9.11 0.89 -35.57
CA MET A 215 9.25 -0.43 -34.98
C MET A 215 8.14 -0.70 -33.96
N LYS A 216 7.29 -1.69 -34.23
CA LYS A 216 6.20 -2.10 -33.35
C LYS A 216 6.35 -3.57 -32.96
N LEU A 217 6.59 -3.83 -31.67
CA LEU A 217 6.82 -5.16 -31.12
C LEU A 217 5.85 -5.48 -29.98
N ARG A 218 5.59 -6.78 -29.78
CA ARG A 218 4.89 -7.22 -28.57
C ARG A 218 5.79 -7.06 -27.35
N ASN A 219 5.17 -6.75 -26.23
CA ASN A 219 5.84 -6.50 -24.96
C ASN A 219 6.75 -7.66 -24.51
N TYR A 220 6.34 -8.93 -24.68
CA TYR A 220 7.19 -10.11 -24.41
C TYR A 220 8.46 -10.20 -25.28
N VAL A 221 8.53 -9.51 -26.43
CA VAL A 221 9.74 -9.43 -27.25
C VAL A 221 10.68 -8.38 -26.67
N VAL A 222 10.15 -7.23 -26.27
CA VAL A 222 10.92 -6.11 -25.71
C VAL A 222 11.56 -6.46 -24.36
N GLU A 223 10.87 -7.23 -23.51
CA GLU A 223 11.45 -7.73 -22.23
C GLU A 223 12.63 -8.70 -22.44
N LYS A 224 12.76 -9.32 -23.62
CA LYS A 224 13.78 -10.35 -23.90
C LYS A 224 14.89 -9.91 -24.87
N MET A 225 14.57 -8.99 -25.78
CA MET A 225 15.41 -8.57 -26.90
C MET A 225 15.07 -7.10 -27.26
N PRO A 226 15.27 -6.12 -26.35
CA PRO A 226 14.90 -4.73 -26.60
C PRO A 226 15.68 -4.10 -27.76
N GLU A 227 16.86 -4.62 -28.10
CA GLU A 227 17.63 -4.17 -29.26
C GLU A 227 16.88 -4.34 -30.60
N LYS A 228 15.83 -5.19 -30.66
CA LYS A 228 14.94 -5.30 -31.82
C LYS A 228 14.09 -4.06 -32.08
N LEU A 229 14.02 -3.11 -31.15
CA LEU A 229 13.44 -1.78 -31.40
C LEU A 229 14.39 -0.85 -32.19
N GLY A 230 15.62 -1.29 -32.49
CA GLY A 230 16.60 -0.53 -33.29
C GLY A 230 17.68 0.19 -32.47
N TYR A 231 17.74 -0.01 -31.15
CA TYR A 231 18.79 0.57 -30.30
C TYR A 231 20.09 -0.23 -30.41
N ASP A 232 21.20 0.44 -30.73
CA ASP A 232 22.53 -0.17 -30.68
C ASP A 232 23.07 -0.24 -29.25
N LEU A 233 22.52 -1.19 -28.49
CA LEU A 233 22.91 -1.46 -27.11
C LEU A 233 24.30 -2.11 -27.03
N ARG A 234 25.08 -1.82 -25.97
CA ARG A 234 26.37 -2.48 -25.74
C ARG A 234 26.18 -3.98 -25.44
N PRO A 235 27.22 -4.83 -25.59
CA PRO A 235 27.11 -6.27 -25.32
C PRO A 235 26.57 -6.64 -23.93
N GLN A 236 26.82 -5.81 -22.91
CA GLN A 236 26.33 -5.98 -21.53
C GLN A 236 24.88 -5.52 -21.32
N GLU A 237 24.30 -4.81 -22.29
CA GLU A 237 22.94 -4.25 -22.23
C GLU A 237 21.96 -5.05 -23.11
N LYS A 238 22.45 -5.74 -24.14
CA LYS A 238 21.65 -6.57 -25.05
C LYS A 238 21.03 -7.79 -24.35
N GLY A 239 19.81 -8.16 -24.72
CA GLY A 239 19.11 -9.33 -24.17
C GLY A 239 18.60 -9.20 -22.72
N HIS A 240 18.70 -8.03 -22.11
CA HIS A 240 18.18 -7.72 -20.77
C HIS A 240 16.89 -6.91 -20.85
N ALA A 241 15.97 -7.06 -19.90
CA ALA A 241 14.76 -6.26 -19.88
C ALA A 241 15.09 -4.77 -19.64
N PRO A 242 14.27 -3.81 -20.11
CA PRO A 242 14.45 -2.39 -19.79
C PRO A 242 14.54 -2.12 -18.28
N GLU A 243 13.77 -2.85 -17.46
CA GLU A 243 13.90 -2.75 -15.99
C GLU A 243 15.28 -3.25 -15.50
N ASP A 244 15.78 -4.38 -16.01
CA ASP A 244 17.11 -4.90 -15.65
C ASP A 244 18.22 -3.91 -16.01
N ILE A 245 18.15 -3.29 -17.21
CA ILE A 245 19.10 -2.25 -17.65
C ILE A 245 19.05 -1.04 -16.70
N PHE A 246 17.86 -0.64 -16.24
CA PHE A 246 17.73 0.40 -15.22
C PHE A 246 18.35 -0.03 -13.87
N GLN A 247 18.09 -1.26 -13.41
CA GLN A 247 18.68 -1.80 -12.17
C GLN A 247 20.20 -1.92 -12.24
N MET A 248 20.79 -2.25 -13.40
CA MET A 248 22.25 -2.25 -13.60
C MET A 248 22.86 -0.90 -13.24
N ALA A 249 22.24 0.21 -13.67
CA ALA A 249 22.67 1.56 -13.33
C ALA A 249 22.52 1.89 -11.85
N LEU A 250 21.53 1.31 -11.15
CA LEU A 250 21.30 1.55 -9.72
C LEU A 250 22.33 0.87 -8.80
N ASN A 251 23.09 -0.12 -9.28
CA ASN A 251 24.13 -0.80 -8.50
C ASN A 251 25.13 0.17 -7.86
N LYS A 252 25.52 1.22 -8.58
CA LYS A 252 26.44 2.25 -8.05
C LYS A 252 25.82 3.04 -6.88
N ALA A 253 24.55 3.39 -6.98
CA ALA A 253 23.80 4.05 -5.91
C ALA A 253 23.59 3.13 -4.69
N ILE A 254 23.38 1.83 -4.88
CA ILE A 254 23.33 0.84 -3.79
C ILE A 254 24.67 0.78 -3.04
N ILE A 255 25.80 0.75 -3.75
CA ILE A 255 27.14 0.79 -3.16
C ILE A 255 27.36 2.11 -2.40
N ASP A 256 26.94 3.24 -2.98
CA ASP A 256 27.05 4.54 -2.33
C ASP A 256 26.21 4.59 -1.03
N ILE A 257 24.95 4.14 -1.04
CA ILE A 257 24.10 4.04 0.16
C ILE A 257 24.81 3.24 1.26
N ARG A 258 25.35 2.06 0.93
CA ARG A 258 26.08 1.21 1.89
C ARG A 258 27.35 1.88 2.43
N LYS A 259 28.06 2.64 1.59
CA LYS A 259 29.34 3.30 1.95
C LYS A 259 29.18 4.59 2.75
N MET A 260 28.17 5.41 2.46
CA MET A 260 28.02 6.75 3.07
C MET A 260 26.74 6.95 3.91
N GLY A 261 25.82 5.99 3.89
CA GLY A 261 24.54 6.04 4.58
C GLY A 261 23.51 6.96 3.90
N CYS A 262 22.22 6.68 4.14
CA CYS A 262 21.09 7.34 3.47
C CYS A 262 21.21 8.86 3.40
N ARG A 263 21.46 9.55 4.52
CA ARG A 263 21.48 11.02 4.57
C ARG A 263 22.51 11.65 3.62
N LYS A 264 23.68 11.02 3.44
CA LYS A 264 24.71 11.51 2.51
C LYS A 264 24.42 11.07 1.08
N ALA A 265 23.96 9.82 0.89
CA ALA A 265 23.60 9.29 -0.43
C ALA A 265 22.44 10.07 -1.07
N MET A 266 21.34 10.29 -0.35
CA MET A 266 20.21 11.08 -0.86
C MET A 266 20.62 12.52 -1.22
N ARG A 267 21.51 13.15 -0.44
CA ARG A 267 22.08 14.48 -0.76
C ARG A 267 23.04 14.49 -1.96
N LYS A 268 23.64 13.35 -2.32
CA LYS A 268 24.37 13.20 -3.58
C LYS A 268 23.38 13.07 -4.74
N PHE A 269 22.41 12.17 -4.60
CA PHE A 269 21.43 11.85 -5.64
C PHE A 269 20.53 13.04 -6.01
N ASP A 270 20.18 13.88 -5.02
CA ASP A 270 19.35 15.06 -5.26
C ASP A 270 20.04 16.18 -6.06
N LYS A 271 21.38 16.15 -6.14
CA LYS A 271 22.17 17.11 -6.93
C LYS A 271 22.36 16.71 -8.39
N LEU A 272 22.14 15.43 -8.70
CA LEU A 272 22.30 14.89 -10.05
C LEU A 272 20.94 14.88 -10.75
N THR A 273 20.92 15.17 -12.04
CA THR A 273 19.75 14.83 -12.85
C THR A 273 19.69 13.31 -13.10
N LEU A 274 18.51 12.75 -13.40
CA LEU A 274 18.40 11.33 -13.74
C LEU A 274 19.29 10.96 -14.94
N LEU A 275 19.30 11.78 -16.01
CA LEU A 275 20.08 11.47 -17.20
C LEU A 275 21.60 11.53 -16.93
N GLU A 276 22.05 12.55 -16.20
CA GLU A 276 23.44 12.67 -15.73
C GLU A 276 23.85 11.47 -14.88
N TYR A 277 22.99 11.03 -13.94
CA TYR A 277 23.26 9.84 -13.16
C TYR A 277 23.39 8.60 -14.06
N LEU A 278 22.42 8.35 -14.95
CA LEU A 278 22.41 7.15 -15.78
C LEU A 278 23.63 7.05 -16.72
N LEU A 279 24.04 8.16 -17.32
CA LEU A 279 25.20 8.20 -18.21
C LEU A 279 26.53 8.12 -17.43
N ASN A 280 26.69 8.90 -16.35
CA ASN A 280 28.00 9.11 -15.71
C ASN A 280 28.29 8.15 -14.53
N GLU A 281 27.30 7.90 -13.67
CA GLU A 281 27.48 7.09 -12.44
C GLU A 281 26.91 5.67 -12.60
N GLY A 282 25.78 5.55 -13.31
CA GLY A 282 25.19 4.30 -13.75
C GLY A 282 25.89 3.68 -14.96
N ASN A 283 26.73 4.45 -15.67
CA ASN A 283 27.53 4.01 -16.81
C ASN A 283 26.70 3.28 -17.88
N LEU A 284 25.51 3.79 -18.23
CA LEU A 284 24.72 3.30 -19.37
C LEU A 284 25.15 3.97 -20.68
N SER A 285 24.95 3.27 -21.80
CA SER A 285 25.11 3.87 -23.13
C SER A 285 23.98 4.87 -23.44
N GLN A 286 24.22 5.83 -24.33
CA GLN A 286 23.16 6.73 -24.79
C GLN A 286 21.99 5.98 -25.47
N PRO A 287 22.20 4.93 -26.30
CA PRO A 287 21.11 4.08 -26.78
C PRO A 287 20.32 3.41 -25.65
N ALA A 288 20.99 2.92 -24.60
CA ALA A 288 20.30 2.35 -23.44
C ALA A 288 19.49 3.39 -22.67
N THR A 289 20.01 4.60 -22.43
CA THR A 289 19.22 5.65 -21.78
C THR A 289 18.02 6.06 -22.64
N ASN A 290 18.17 6.18 -23.96
CA ASN A 290 17.05 6.46 -24.87
C ASN A 290 15.96 5.37 -24.80
N LEU A 291 16.34 4.08 -24.80
CA LEU A 291 15.42 2.94 -24.61
C LEU A 291 14.63 3.07 -23.31
N LEU A 292 15.29 3.40 -22.19
CA LEU A 292 14.63 3.64 -20.90
C LEU A 292 13.70 4.85 -20.96
N GLY A 293 14.06 5.88 -21.75
CA GLY A 293 13.21 7.03 -22.04
C GLY A 293 11.89 6.60 -22.67
N ASP A 294 11.96 5.97 -23.84
CA ASP A 294 10.80 5.67 -24.67
C ASP A 294 9.93 4.55 -24.09
N VAL A 295 10.52 3.47 -23.57
CA VAL A 295 9.79 2.27 -23.12
C VAL A 295 9.30 2.40 -21.67
N MET A 296 10.03 3.12 -20.81
CA MET A 296 9.69 3.26 -19.38
C MET A 296 9.28 4.69 -18.98
N SER A 297 9.09 5.60 -19.94
CA SER A 297 8.77 7.02 -19.72
C SER A 297 9.76 7.75 -18.79
N LYS A 298 11.04 7.37 -18.84
CA LYS A 298 12.10 8.01 -18.04
C LYS A 298 12.51 9.37 -18.59
N ASP A 299 12.19 9.67 -19.85
CA ASP A 299 12.34 10.96 -20.52
C ASP A 299 11.77 12.12 -19.68
N ARG A 300 10.58 11.90 -19.10
CA ARG A 300 9.86 12.86 -18.24
C ARG A 300 10.60 13.20 -16.94
N PHE A 301 11.59 12.38 -16.58
CA PHE A 301 12.42 12.52 -15.38
C PHE A 301 13.89 12.82 -15.68
N PHE A 302 14.37 12.71 -16.93
CA PHE A 302 15.78 12.92 -17.30
C PHE A 302 16.38 14.23 -16.80
N HIS A 303 15.60 15.31 -16.83
CA HIS A 303 15.98 16.66 -16.39
C HIS A 303 15.61 16.96 -14.92
N ARG A 304 15.11 15.97 -14.17
CA ARG A 304 14.73 16.10 -12.76
C ARG A 304 15.79 15.45 -11.86
N SER A 305 15.78 15.81 -10.58
CA SER A 305 16.56 15.16 -9.52
C SER A 305 16.45 13.63 -9.62
N PHE A 306 17.61 12.95 -9.62
CA PHE A 306 17.68 11.49 -9.62
C PHE A 306 16.97 10.90 -8.38
N LEU A 307 17.00 11.61 -7.24
CA LEU A 307 16.24 11.23 -6.05
C LEU A 307 14.72 11.23 -6.28
N GLU A 308 14.19 12.23 -6.99
CA GLU A 308 12.77 12.28 -7.36
C GLU A 308 12.40 11.17 -8.36
N ALA A 309 13.31 10.84 -9.29
CA ALA A 309 13.11 9.72 -10.21
C ALA A 309 13.10 8.35 -9.50
N LEU A 310 13.96 8.16 -8.48
CA LEU A 310 13.96 6.96 -7.64
C LEU A 310 12.65 6.81 -6.86
N ARG A 311 12.20 7.89 -6.20
CA ARG A 311 10.90 7.93 -5.50
C ARG A 311 9.75 7.58 -6.45
N ALA A 312 9.69 8.22 -7.61
CA ALA A 312 8.66 7.95 -8.60
C ALA A 312 8.70 6.50 -9.09
N HIS A 313 9.88 5.88 -9.24
CA HIS A 313 10.00 4.48 -9.63
C HIS A 313 9.45 3.51 -8.56
N GLY A 314 9.92 3.66 -7.32
CA GLY A 314 9.52 2.80 -6.20
C GLY A 314 8.03 2.95 -5.81
N SER A 315 7.49 4.17 -5.89
CA SER A 315 6.08 4.45 -5.56
C SER A 315 5.07 4.13 -6.67
N LEU A 316 5.51 3.60 -7.82
CA LEU A 316 4.63 3.33 -8.98
C LEU A 316 4.66 1.88 -9.46
N SER A 317 5.39 0.98 -8.80
CA SER A 317 5.57 -0.40 -9.26
C SER A 317 5.44 -1.42 -8.13
N ASP A 318 4.42 -2.28 -8.22
CA ASP A 318 4.32 -3.48 -7.38
C ASP A 318 5.18 -4.65 -7.93
N ARG A 319 5.87 -4.48 -9.07
CA ARG A 319 6.78 -5.52 -9.63
C ARG A 319 8.09 -5.67 -8.85
N LEU A 320 8.48 -4.67 -8.07
CA LEU A 320 9.82 -4.55 -7.47
C LEU A 320 9.85 -4.97 -5.99
N ARG A 321 8.77 -5.55 -5.46
CA ARG A 321 8.57 -5.84 -4.03
C ARG A 321 7.78 -7.13 -3.81
#